data_AF-A0A1Y1LL36-F1
#
_entry.id   AF-A0A1Y1LL36-F1
#
_cell.length_a   1.000
_cell.length_b   1.000
_cell.length_c   1.000
_cell.angle_alpha   90.00
_cell.angle_beta   90.00
_cell.angle_gamma   90.00
#
_symmetry.space_group_name_H-M   'P 1'
#
loop_
_entity.id
_entity.type
_entity.pdbx_description
1 polymer ?
#
loop_
_entity_poly.entity_id
_entity_poly.type
_entity_poly.pdbx_seq_one_letter_code
_entity_poly.pdbx_strand_id
1 'polypeptide(L)'
;GLATFWFLLFAILCRSNPANHPLITPEEKLLLVNQTESRPRLKVSRKKMLCDWKTLGIISGWIGHSLVYFFVNISLPKYLKEVIKVNVLENGIMSSVFYACAMISIFISISAGEKSMPRDDSALNT
;
A
#
# COMPACT_ATOMS: atom_id res chain seq x y z
N GLY A 1 1.29 25.01 6.24
CA GLY A 1 2.60 24.74 6.88
C GLY A 1 3.00 23.28 6.74
N LEU A 2 2.36 22.38 7.50
CA LEU A 2 2.73 20.96 7.57
C LEU A 2 2.69 20.22 6.22
N ALA A 3 1.66 20.44 5.41
CA ALA A 3 1.56 19.83 4.08
C ALA A 3 2.68 20.28 3.12
N THR A 4 3.05 21.57 3.17
CA THR A 4 4.14 22.13 2.36
C THR A 4 5.49 21.58 2.80
N PHE A 5 5.73 21.50 4.11
CA PHE A 5 6.95 20.90 4.66
C PHE A 5 7.06 19.42 4.29
N TRP A 6 5.97 18.66 4.42
CA TRP A 6 5.92 17.25 4.03
C TRP A 6 6.16 17.06 2.53
N PHE A 7 5.55 17.89 1.69
CA PHE A 7 5.78 17.88 0.25
C PHE A 7 7.23 18.19 -0.10
N LEU A 8 7.86 19.19 0.54
CA LEU A 8 9.27 19.50 0.33
C LEU A 8 10.18 18.34 0.76
N LEU A 9 9.88 17.71 1.89
CA LEU A 9 10.59 16.53 2.38
C LEU A 9 10.48 15.36 1.40
N PHE A 10 9.28 15.08 0.88
CA PHE A 10 9.06 14.06 -0.15
C PHE A 10 9.73 14.40 -1.48
N ALA A 11 9.71 15.66 -1.89
CA ALA A 11 10.34 16.11 -3.12
C ALA A 11 11.88 15.98 -3.08
N ILE A 12 12.48 16.03 -1.88
CA ILE A 12 13.92 15.81 -1.70
C ILE A 12 14.25 14.32 -1.62
N LEU A 13 13.45 13.53 -0.90
CA LEU A 13 13.70 12.11 -0.64
C LEU A 13 13.30 11.18 -1.80
N CYS A 14 12.18 11.44 -2.49
CA CYS A 14 11.73 10.58 -3.59
C CYS A 14 12.44 10.96 -4.90
N ARG A 15 13.29 10.08 -5.40
CA ARG A 15 13.85 10.14 -6.76
C ARG A 15 13.36 8.94 -7.57
N SER A 16 12.95 9.17 -8.82
CA SER A 16 12.38 8.13 -9.68
C SER A 16 13.41 7.14 -10.24
N ASN A 17 14.70 7.48 -10.22
CA ASN A 17 15.76 6.63 -10.78
C ASN A 17 16.80 6.30 -9.69
N PRO A 18 17.12 5.01 -9.47
CA PRO A 18 18.14 4.60 -8.51
C PRO A 18 19.54 5.11 -8.91
N ALA A 19 19.77 5.40 -10.20
CA ALA A 19 21.03 5.95 -10.69
C ALA A 19 21.30 7.40 -10.27
N ASN A 20 20.24 8.18 -9.98
CA ASN A 20 20.34 9.61 -9.65
C ASN A 20 20.15 9.88 -8.15
N HIS A 21 20.17 8.83 -7.32
CA HIS A 21 19.97 8.96 -5.89
C HIS A 21 21.31 9.25 -5.20
N PRO A 22 21.48 10.41 -4.52
CA PRO A 22 22.75 10.78 -3.89
C PRO A 22 23.08 9.97 -2.63
N LEU A 23 22.08 9.26 -2.06
CA LEU A 23 22.17 8.50 -0.80
C LEU A 23 22.27 6.99 -1.03
N ILE A 24 22.46 6.52 -2.27
CA ILE A 24 22.53 5.09 -2.57
C ILE A 24 23.96 4.57 -2.45
N THR A 25 24.12 3.46 -1.72
CA THR A 25 25.40 2.74 -1.62
C THR A 25 25.66 1.99 -2.93
N PRO A 26 26.91 1.88 -3.43
CA PRO A 26 27.21 1.15 -4.66
C PRO A 26 26.75 -0.32 -4.65
N GLU A 27 26.77 -0.97 -3.48
CA GLU A 27 26.28 -2.34 -3.28
C GLU A 27 24.76 -2.45 -3.48
N GLU A 28 23.99 -1.54 -2.86
CA GLU A 28 22.53 -1.47 -3.02
C GLU A 28 22.14 -1.19 -4.47
N LYS A 29 22.90 -0.32 -5.15
CA LYS A 29 22.69 -0.02 -6.57
C LYS A 29 22.86 -1.27 -7.45
N LEU A 30 23.86 -2.11 -7.18
CA LEU A 30 24.06 -3.36 -7.91
C LEU A 30 22.92 -4.35 -7.67
N LEU A 31 22.46 -4.50 -6.43
CA LEU A 31 21.30 -5.36 -6.11
C LEU A 31 20.04 -4.89 -6.83
N LEU A 32 19.75 -3.59 -6.81
CA LEU A 32 18.59 -3.02 -7.47
C LEU A 32 18.66 -3.16 -8.99
N VAL A 33 19.84 -2.98 -9.60
CA VAL A 33 20.03 -3.15 -11.05
C VAL A 33 19.90 -4.63 -11.45
N ASN A 34 20.43 -5.55 -10.65
CA ASN A 34 20.35 -6.98 -10.93
C ASN A 34 18.91 -7.53 -10.79
N GLN A 35 18.15 -7.01 -9.81
CA GLN A 35 16.74 -7.38 -9.60
C GLN A 35 15.78 -6.65 -10.54
N THR A 36 16.17 -5.50 -11.10
CA THR A 36 15.35 -4.72 -12.02
C THR A 36 15.76 -5.02 -13.46
N GLU A 37 15.15 -6.05 -14.06
CA GLU A 37 15.31 -6.30 -15.49
C GLU A 37 14.90 -5.07 -16.30
N SER A 38 15.77 -4.62 -17.21
CA SER A 38 15.45 -3.55 -18.16
C SER A 38 14.41 -4.05 -19.17
N ARG A 39 13.13 -3.89 -18.83
CA ARG A 39 12.04 -4.28 -19.73
C ARG A 39 11.90 -3.25 -20.85
N PRO A 40 11.91 -3.66 -22.13
CA PRO A 40 11.67 -2.74 -23.23
C PRO A 40 10.29 -2.08 -23.07
N ARG A 41 10.18 -0.80 -23.45
CA ARG A 41 8.89 -0.10 -23.43
C ARG A 41 7.96 -0.71 -24.48
N LEU A 42 7.17 -1.70 -24.06
CA LEU A 42 6.18 -2.35 -24.92
C LEU A 42 4.99 -1.42 -25.15
N LYS A 43 4.43 -1.46 -26.36
CA LYS A 43 3.20 -0.73 -26.70
C LYS A 43 2.02 -1.35 -25.96
N VAL A 44 1.63 -0.73 -24.84
CA VAL A 44 0.56 -1.22 -23.97
C VAL A 44 -0.80 -1.15 -24.70
N SER A 45 -1.40 -2.31 -24.97
CA SER A 45 -2.78 -2.38 -25.44
C SER A 45 -3.74 -2.19 -24.26
N ARG A 46 -4.17 -0.93 -24.06
CA ARG A 46 -5.04 -0.51 -22.95
C ARG A 46 -6.30 -1.36 -22.80
N LYS A 47 -6.90 -1.80 -23.92
CA LYS A 47 -8.12 -2.63 -23.92
C LYS A 47 -7.84 -4.06 -23.43
N LYS A 48 -6.71 -4.66 -23.84
CA LYS A 48 -6.34 -6.02 -23.41
C LYS A 48 -5.97 -6.06 -21.92
N MET A 49 -5.35 -4.99 -21.42
CA MET A 49 -5.02 -4.88 -19.99
C MET A 49 -6.28 -4.79 -19.12
N LEU A 50 -7.29 -4.01 -19.53
CA LEU A 50 -8.53 -3.88 -18.75
C LEU A 50 -9.45 -5.11 -18.84
N CYS A 51 -9.36 -5.89 -19.92
CA CYS A 51 -10.15 -7.11 -20.11
C CYS A 51 -9.46 -8.38 -19.60
N ASP A 52 -8.24 -8.32 -19.08
CA ASP A 52 -7.58 -9.51 -18.53
C ASP A 52 -8.22 -9.92 -17.19
N TRP A 53 -8.37 -11.23 -16.99
CA TRP A 53 -9.04 -11.79 -15.81
C TRP A 53 -8.35 -11.37 -14.50
N LYS A 54 -7.02 -11.30 -14.52
CA LYS A 54 -6.22 -10.87 -13.36
C LYS A 54 -6.50 -9.41 -13.00
N THR A 55 -6.57 -8.53 -14.00
CA THR A 55 -6.86 -7.12 -13.80
C THR A 55 -8.29 -6.91 -13.31
N LEU A 56 -9.26 -7.66 -13.85
CA LEU A 56 -10.64 -7.63 -13.35
C LEU A 56 -10.75 -8.09 -11.88
N GLY A 57 -9.96 -9.09 -11.47
CA GLY A 57 -9.89 -9.53 -10.07
C GLY A 57 -9.35 -8.45 -9.12
N ILE A 58 -8.35 -7.68 -9.54
CA ILE A 58 -7.82 -6.55 -8.75
C ILE A 58 -8.87 -5.43 -8.65
N ILE A 59 -9.55 -5.11 -9.76
CA ILE A 59 -10.59 -4.08 -9.79
C ILE A 59 -11.74 -4.46 -8.86
N SER A 60 -12.24 -5.70 -8.92
CA SER A 60 -13.32 -6.15 -8.05
C SER A 60 -12.92 -6.15 -6.58
N GLY A 61 -11.68 -6.53 -6.26
CA GLY A 61 -11.12 -6.42 -4.91
C GLY A 61 -11.11 -4.98 -4.38
N TRP A 62 -10.68 -4.02 -5.22
CA TRP A 62 -10.66 -2.61 -4.83
C TRP A 62 -12.07 -2.02 -4.62
N ILE A 63 -13.04 -2.40 -5.46
CA ILE A 63 -14.44 -2.00 -5.30
C ILE A 63 -15.01 -2.57 -4.01
N GLY A 64 -14.79 -3.87 -3.74
CA GLY A 64 -15.23 -4.51 -2.51
C GLY A 64 -14.65 -3.83 -1.27
N HIS A 65 -13.34 -3.56 -1.29
CA HIS A 65 -12.67 -2.83 -0.21
C HIS A 65 -13.28 -1.44 -0.01
N SER A 66 -13.50 -0.68 -1.09
CA SER A 66 -14.05 0.68 -1.03
C SER A 66 -15.47 0.70 -0.47
N LEU A 67 -16.31 -0.24 -0.88
CA LEU A 67 -17.68 -0.40 -0.37
C LEU A 67 -17.68 -0.76 1.12
N VAL A 68 -16.93 -1.79 1.51
CA VAL A 68 -16.84 -2.21 2.92
C VAL A 68 -16.32 -1.08 3.80
N TYR A 69 -15.27 -0.39 3.36
CA TYR A 69 -14.73 0.77 4.08
C TYR A 69 -15.79 1.85 4.27
N PHE A 70 -16.54 2.19 3.23
CA PHE A 70 -17.62 3.18 3.31
C PHE A 70 -18.74 2.74 4.28
N PHE A 71 -19.17 1.47 4.21
CA PHE A 71 -20.18 0.93 5.11
C PHE A 71 -19.75 0.95 6.57
N VAL A 72 -18.50 0.57 6.86
CA VAL A 72 -17.94 0.62 8.21
C VAL A 72 -17.94 2.07 8.72
N ASN A 73 -17.46 3.03 7.93
CA ASN A 73 -17.41 4.44 8.36
C ASN A 73 -18.78 5.04 8.67
N ILE A 74 -19.85 4.59 8.00
CA ILE A 74 -21.21 5.10 8.24
C ILE A 74 -21.91 4.34 9.37
N SER A 75 -21.77 3.01 9.39
CA SER A 75 -22.53 2.14 10.28
C SER A 75 -21.91 2.08 11.67
N LEU A 76 -20.58 2.21 11.78
CA LEU A 76 -19.86 2.19 13.04
C LEU A 76 -20.30 3.33 13.99
N PRO A 77 -20.28 4.62 13.62
CA PRO A 77 -20.71 5.68 14.52
C PRO A 77 -22.20 5.57 14.88
N LYS A 78 -23.04 5.10 13.95
CA LYS A 78 -24.47 4.87 14.20
C LYS A 78 -24.70 3.73 15.21
N TYR A 79 -24.03 2.59 15.02
CA TYR A 79 -24.11 1.44 15.91
C TYR A 79 -23.65 1.77 17.33
N LEU A 80 -22.50 2.42 17.45
CA LEU A 80 -21.96 2.77 18.77
C LEU A 80 -22.85 3.79 19.52
N LYS A 81 -23.50 4.71 18.79
CA LYS A 81 -24.44 5.68 19.37
C LYS A 81 -25.79 5.06 19.75
N GLU A 82 -26.38 4.25 18.87
CA GLU A 82 -27.74 3.74 19.05
C GLU A 82 -27.80 2.48 19.94
N VAL A 83 -26.82 1.58 19.83
CA VAL A 83 -26.80 0.29 20.54
C VAL A 83 -26.02 0.36 21.83
N ILE A 84 -24.77 0.87 21.78
CA ILE A 84 -23.90 0.93 22.96
C ILE A 84 -24.19 2.20 23.80
N LYS A 85 -24.94 3.17 23.25
CA LYS A 85 -25.33 4.44 23.90
C LYS A 85 -24.15 5.25 24.44
N VAL A 86 -23.00 5.14 23.78
CA VAL A 86 -21.77 5.83 24.16
C VAL A 86 -21.86 7.29 23.76
N ASN A 87 -21.33 8.19 24.60
CA ASN A 87 -21.31 9.62 24.30
C ASN A 87 -20.40 9.90 23.08
N VAL A 88 -20.71 10.93 22.29
CA VAL A 88 -20.08 11.15 20.97
C VAL A 88 -18.54 11.26 21.04
N LEU A 89 -18.02 11.75 22.18
CA LEU A 89 -16.58 11.93 22.41
C LEU A 89 -15.84 10.61 22.66
N GLU A 90 -16.41 9.70 23.45
CA GLU A 90 -15.88 8.35 23.67
C GLU A 90 -16.01 7.46 22.42
N ASN A 91 -17.04 7.71 21.61
CA ASN A 91 -17.20 7.06 20.30
C ASN A 91 -16.01 7.29 19.36
N GLY A 92 -15.46 8.51 19.37
CA GLY A 92 -14.28 8.86 18.58
C GLY A 92 -13.04 8.07 19.03
N ILE A 93 -12.87 7.88 20.33
CA ILE A 93 -11.75 7.11 20.90
C ILE A 93 -11.91 5.62 20.60
N MET A 94 -13.11 5.05 20.77
CA MET A 94 -13.32 3.63 20.47
C MET A 94 -13.18 3.32 18.97
N SER A 95 -13.63 4.24 18.11
CA SER A 95 -13.42 4.13 16.66
C SER A 95 -11.94 4.24 16.28
N SER A 96 -11.17 5.13 16.91
CA SER A 96 -9.74 5.27 16.64
C SER A 96 -8.95 4.05 17.10
N VAL A 97 -9.31 3.43 18.23
CA VAL A 97 -8.74 2.16 18.69
C VAL A 97 -8.99 1.05 17.67
N PHE A 98 -10.22 0.91 17.17
CA PHE A 98 -10.54 -0.07 16.14
C PHE A 98 -9.68 0.11 14.87
N TYR A 99 -9.53 1.36 14.41
CA TYR A 99 -8.65 1.66 13.27
C TYR A 99 -7.18 1.39 13.57
N ALA A 100 -6.69 1.70 14.76
CA ALA A 100 -5.31 1.40 15.16
C ALA A 100 -5.04 -0.11 15.15
N CYS A 101 -5.95 -0.92 15.69
CA CYS A 101 -5.86 -2.38 15.62
C CYS A 101 -5.84 -2.89 14.18
N ALA A 102 -6.69 -2.32 13.31
CA ALA A 102 -6.70 -2.67 11.88
C ALA A 102 -5.39 -2.29 11.17
N MET A 103 -4.74 -1.20 11.54
CA MET A 103 -3.43 -0.85 10.97
C MET A 103 -2.36 -1.86 11.38
N ILE A 104 -2.33 -2.27 12.65
CA ILE A 104 -1.37 -3.26 13.15
C ILE A 104 -1.55 -4.61 12.45
N SER A 105 -2.79 -5.05 12.23
CA SER A 105 -3.05 -6.32 11.53
C SER A 105 -2.61 -6.30 10.07
N ILE A 106 -2.67 -5.14 9.41
CA ILE A 106 -2.14 -4.95 8.06
C ILE A 106 -0.61 -5.12 8.05
N PHE A 107 0.12 -4.50 8.99
CA PHE A 107 1.57 -4.67 9.08
C PHE A 107 1.99 -6.13 9.28
N ILE A 108 1.27 -6.85 10.15
CA ILE A 108 1.53 -8.28 10.39
C ILE A 108 1.29 -9.10 9.12
N SER A 109 0.20 -8.79 8.40
CA SER A 109 -0.17 -9.49 7.17
C SER A 109 0.84 -9.25 6.04
N ILE A 110 1.39 -8.03 5.93
CA ILE A 110 2.46 -7.70 4.97
C ILE A 110 3.71 -8.51 5.30
N SER A 111 4.15 -8.50 6.56
CA SER A 111 5.34 -9.24 6.98
C SER A 111 5.19 -10.75 6.79
N ALA A 112 4.00 -11.29 7.06
CA ALA A 112 3.70 -12.70 6.80
C ALA A 112 3.72 -13.02 5.29
N GLY A 113 3.19 -12.12 4.47
CA GLY A 113 3.20 -12.23 3.01
C GLY A 113 4.62 -12.27 2.46
N GLU A 114 5.48 -11.35 2.89
CA GLU A 114 6.90 -11.30 2.49
C GLU A 114 7.64 -12.60 2.82
N LYS A 115 7.36 -13.19 4.00
CA LYS A 115 7.98 -14.47 4.40
C LYS A 115 7.48 -15.66 3.57
N SER A 116 6.25 -15.61 3.08
CA SER A 116 5.64 -16.68 2.30
C SER A 116 6.04 -16.66 0.81
N MET A 117 6.56 -15.54 0.31
CA MET A 117 6.96 -15.42 -1.08
C MET A 117 8.28 -16.17 -1.32
N PRO A 118 8.34 -17.14 -2.24
CA PRO A 118 9.59 -17.80 -2.59
C PRO A 118 10.58 -16.76 -3.14
N ARG A 119 11.75 -16.66 -2.50
CA ARG A 119 12.83 -15.81 -2.99
C ARG A 119 13.48 -16.49 -4.19
N ASP A 120 13.55 -15.77 -5.30
CA ASP A 120 14.29 -16.22 -6.47
C ASP A 120 15.78 -15.94 -6.24
N ASP A 121 16.46 -16.88 -5.58
CA ASP A 121 17.90 -16.78 -5.26
C ASP A 121 18.78 -17.07 -6.50
N SER A 122 18.18 -17.37 -7.67
CA SER A 122 18.92 -17.65 -8.91
C SER A 122 19.73 -16.45 -9.42
N ALA A 123 19.34 -15.23 -9.06
CA ALA A 123 20.05 -13.99 -9.41
C ALA A 123 21.29 -13.71 -8.53
N LEU A 124 21.52 -14.46 -7.45
CA LEU A 124 22.69 -14.29 -6.56
C LEU A 124 23.87 -15.23 -6.89
N ASN A 125 23.67 -16.20 -7.79
CA ASN A 125 24.66 -17.23 -8.14
C ASN A 125 25.23 -17.09 -9.58
N THR A 126 25.02 -15.95 -10.23
CA THR A 126 25.63 -15.59 -11.54
C THR A 126 26.31 -14.25 -11.42
#